data_AF-A0A1V5Q1N5-F1
#
_entry.id   AF-A0A1V5Q1N5-F1
#
_cell.length_a   1.000
_cell.length_b   1.000
_cell.length_c   1.000
_cell.angle_alpha   90.00
_cell.angle_beta   90.00
_cell.angle_gamma   90.00
#
_symmetry.space_group_name_H-M   'P 1'
#
loop_
_entity.id
_entity.type
_entity.pdbx_description
1 polymer ?
#
loop_
_entity_poly.entity_id
_entity_poly.type
_entity_poly.pdbx_seq_one_letter_code
_entity_poly.pdbx_strand_id
1 'polypeptide(L)'
;MKTVYTCFTTDVIHEGHLNIINEAGKLGRVVVGALSIPESIRFNKFPTETIEERVALYKAIPGVDEVIIQEDMKYSDVFEKVHPDIIIHGDNWKEGPESAIRDSVLALLKEKGGELVEVPYTRNEKVKKIDRQLNEKLAMPEYRRKRLRQLIEMRPVVKIMEAHSGLTGLICEKTVVESAGRLDQFDGMWVSSLCDSTDRGKPDIELVDMTSRMRTIDDILEVTTKPIILDGDTGGLAEHFVYNVRTLERSGVSAVIIEDKVGLKKNSLFGTEVKQTQDSIENFSAKIAAGKHAQLTDDFMIIARIESLILEQGMKDALERAVAFVAAGADGIMIHSRKKDPAEIFEFCDKFRELDKHTPIVVVPTSFNSVTEEELSSHGVNIVIYANQLMRAAFPVMVSTAEEILKNHRALEVDSKLMPFKDIIRLIDEL
;
A
#
# COMPACT_ATOMS: atom_id res chain seq x y z
N MET A 1 -13.52 22.75 35.52
CA MET A 1 -13.80 23.09 34.10
C MET A 1 -13.87 21.76 33.38
N LYS A 2 -14.87 21.53 32.51
CA LYS A 2 -14.94 20.28 31.74
C LYS A 2 -13.71 20.15 30.85
N THR A 3 -13.21 18.94 30.64
CA THR A 3 -12.13 18.63 29.71
C THR A 3 -12.72 18.20 28.38
N VAL A 4 -12.34 18.89 27.31
CA VAL A 4 -12.80 18.69 25.95
C VAL A 4 -11.64 18.17 25.12
N TYR A 5 -11.84 17.06 24.42
CA TYR A 5 -10.79 16.37 23.68
C TYR A 5 -11.10 16.27 22.19
N THR A 6 -10.11 16.52 21.34
CA THR A 6 -10.20 16.29 19.89
C THR A 6 -8.90 15.68 19.37
N CYS A 7 -8.98 14.77 18.40
CA CYS A 7 -7.81 14.15 17.78
C CYS A 7 -7.53 14.79 16.41
N PHE A 8 -6.29 15.22 16.18
CA PHE A 8 -5.82 15.69 14.89
C PHE A 8 -4.80 14.73 14.27
N THR A 9 -4.97 14.48 12.98
CA THR A 9 -4.10 13.61 12.15
C THR A 9 -3.42 14.38 11.02
N THR A 10 -3.45 15.71 11.05
CA THR A 10 -3.05 16.60 9.94
C THR A 10 -1.70 17.27 10.19
N ASP A 11 -0.95 17.55 9.13
CA ASP A 11 0.25 18.39 9.20
C ASP A 11 -0.04 19.87 8.93
N VAL A 12 -1.25 20.19 8.44
CA VAL A 12 -1.63 21.55 8.09
C VAL A 12 -2.93 21.93 8.80
N ILE A 13 -2.86 23.05 9.54
CA ILE A 13 -4.02 23.64 10.19
C ILE A 13 -4.71 24.60 9.23
N HIS A 14 -6.01 24.40 9.07
CA HIS A 14 -6.87 25.25 8.26
C HIS A 14 -8.15 25.59 9.03
N GLU A 15 -9.05 26.34 8.40
CA GLU A 15 -10.25 26.90 9.03
C GLU A 15 -11.15 25.85 9.71
N GLY A 16 -11.35 24.68 9.10
CA GLY A 16 -12.07 23.56 9.73
C GLY A 16 -11.49 23.09 11.08
N HIS A 17 -10.16 22.96 11.18
CA HIS A 17 -9.50 22.61 12.44
C HIS A 17 -9.67 23.72 13.49
N LEU A 18 -9.52 24.98 13.08
CA LEU A 18 -9.73 26.13 13.97
C LEU A 18 -11.19 26.23 14.44
N ASN A 19 -12.16 25.87 13.60
CA ASN A 19 -13.57 25.83 13.98
C ASN A 19 -13.82 24.80 15.09
N ILE A 20 -13.24 23.61 15.00
CA ILE A 20 -13.33 22.58 16.06
C ILE A 20 -12.74 23.11 17.37
N ILE A 21 -11.55 23.74 17.33
CA ILE A 21 -10.92 24.31 18.54
C ILE A 21 -11.76 25.43 19.14
N ASN A 22 -12.33 26.32 18.30
CA ASN A 22 -13.19 27.40 18.76
C ASN A 22 -14.47 26.89 19.41
N GLU A 23 -15.12 25.86 18.86
CA GLU A 23 -16.28 25.23 19.49
C GLU A 23 -15.90 24.49 20.78
N ALA A 24 -14.75 23.81 20.79
CA ALA A 24 -14.22 23.13 21.98
C ALA A 24 -13.98 24.11 23.14
N GLY A 25 -13.39 25.28 22.87
CA GLY A 25 -13.10 26.29 23.88
C GLY A 25 -14.34 26.90 24.54
N LYS A 26 -15.51 26.85 23.89
CA LYS A 26 -16.79 27.26 24.49
C LYS A 26 -17.29 26.26 25.54
N LEU A 27 -16.81 25.02 25.48
CA LEU A 27 -17.28 23.90 26.29
C LEU A 27 -16.36 23.62 27.49
N GLY A 28 -15.08 24.00 27.43
CA GLY A 28 -14.15 23.82 28.54
C GLY A 28 -12.67 23.89 28.15
N ARG A 29 -11.84 23.18 28.91
CA ARG A 29 -10.39 23.05 28.70
C ARG A 29 -10.14 22.19 27.47
N VAL A 30 -9.38 22.66 26.50
CA VAL A 30 -9.15 21.98 25.23
C VAL A 30 -7.84 21.20 25.26
N VAL A 31 -7.95 19.87 25.15
CA VAL A 31 -6.83 18.96 24.98
C VAL A 31 -6.86 18.42 23.55
N VAL A 32 -5.74 18.53 22.83
CA VAL A 32 -5.62 18.00 21.47
C VAL A 32 -4.73 16.76 21.47
N GLY A 33 -5.24 15.68 20.89
CA GLY A 33 -4.48 14.49 20.56
C GLY A 33 -3.72 14.65 19.25
N ALA A 34 -2.39 14.54 19.29
CA ALA A 34 -1.60 14.29 18.11
C ALA A 34 -1.48 12.78 17.91
N LEU A 35 -2.19 12.24 16.90
CA LEU A 35 -2.13 10.82 16.58
C LEU A 35 -0.70 10.44 16.20
N SER A 36 -0.14 9.39 16.81
CA SER A 36 1.22 8.94 16.57
C SER A 36 1.45 8.56 15.10
N ILE A 37 2.70 8.61 14.64
CA ILE A 37 3.03 8.28 13.25
C ILE A 37 2.63 6.84 12.89
N PRO A 38 2.95 5.81 13.70
CA PRO A 38 2.58 4.43 13.37
C PRO A 38 1.07 4.25 13.26
N GLU A 39 0.31 4.86 14.17
CA GLU A 39 -1.14 4.76 14.17
C GLU A 39 -1.77 5.58 13.03
N SER A 40 -1.23 6.74 12.69
CA SER A 40 -1.62 7.51 11.50
C SER A 40 -1.46 6.65 10.24
N ILE A 41 -0.31 6.01 10.07
CA ILE A 41 -0.03 5.16 8.92
C ILE A 41 -0.98 3.97 8.86
N ARG A 42 -1.31 3.34 10.01
CA ARG A 42 -2.33 2.28 10.09
C ARG A 42 -3.70 2.72 9.55
N PHE A 43 -4.04 3.98 9.72
CA PHE A 43 -5.28 4.60 9.24
C PHE A 43 -5.11 5.38 7.92
N ASN A 44 -4.11 5.03 7.11
CA ASN A 44 -3.85 5.63 5.78
C ASN A 44 -3.60 7.14 5.82
N LYS A 45 -3.15 7.68 6.95
CA LYS A 45 -2.65 9.03 7.05
C LYS A 45 -1.14 8.96 7.08
N PHE A 46 -0.49 9.65 6.17
CA PHE A 46 0.97 9.68 6.07
C PHE A 46 1.46 11.07 6.43
N PRO A 47 1.77 11.29 7.73
CA PRO A 47 2.35 12.55 8.13
C PRO A 47 3.67 12.78 7.39
N THR A 48 3.81 13.99 6.85
CA THR A 48 5.01 14.53 6.23
C THR A 48 5.92 15.22 7.25
N GLU A 49 5.40 15.51 8.44
CA GLU A 49 6.11 16.13 9.57
C GLU A 49 6.30 15.11 10.71
N THR A 50 7.32 15.34 11.54
CA THR A 50 7.58 14.52 12.74
C THR A 50 6.48 14.70 13.80
N ILE A 51 6.42 13.77 14.75
CA ILE A 51 5.44 13.88 15.85
C ILE A 51 5.74 15.10 16.72
N GLU A 52 7.01 15.46 16.90
CA GLU A 52 7.44 16.64 17.64
C GLU A 52 6.99 17.93 16.94
N GLU A 53 7.16 18.01 15.62
CA GLU A 53 6.71 19.15 14.81
C GLU A 53 5.18 19.30 14.86
N ARG A 54 4.44 18.18 14.76
CA ARG A 54 2.97 18.19 14.88
C ARG A 54 2.50 18.63 16.28
N VAL A 55 3.16 18.14 17.34
CA VAL A 55 2.86 18.57 18.70
C VAL A 55 3.13 20.07 18.87
N ALA A 56 4.24 20.58 18.33
CA ALA A 56 4.56 22.01 18.37
C ALA A 56 3.53 22.84 17.58
N LEU A 57 3.15 22.37 16.39
CA LEU A 57 2.12 22.98 15.55
C LEU A 57 0.79 23.10 16.30
N TYR A 58 0.33 22.02 16.94
CA TYR A 58 -0.95 22.02 17.65
C TYR A 58 -0.91 22.88 18.92
N LYS A 59 0.22 22.89 19.63
CA LYS A 59 0.42 23.76 20.81
C LYS A 59 0.39 25.24 20.46
N ALA A 60 0.76 25.60 19.23
CA ALA A 60 0.74 26.99 18.77
C ALA A 60 -0.67 27.50 18.41
N ILE A 61 -1.68 26.62 18.38
CA ILE A 61 -3.05 27.00 18.02
C ILE A 61 -3.69 27.77 19.20
N PRO A 62 -4.19 29.00 18.98
CA PRO A 62 -4.93 29.73 20.02
C PRO A 62 -6.16 28.94 20.49
N GLY A 63 -6.31 28.80 21.80
CA GLY A 63 -7.41 28.06 22.42
C GLY A 63 -7.10 26.60 22.77
N VAL A 64 -5.91 26.09 22.41
CA VAL A 64 -5.43 24.79 22.87
C VAL A 64 -4.70 24.94 24.22
N ASP A 65 -5.17 24.22 25.24
CA ASP A 65 -4.55 24.24 26.58
C ASP A 65 -3.44 23.20 26.72
N GLU A 66 -3.60 22.05 26.07
CA GLU A 66 -2.65 20.93 26.15
C GLU A 66 -2.64 20.11 24.86
N VAL A 67 -1.48 19.53 24.54
CA VAL A 67 -1.35 18.56 23.45
C VAL A 67 -0.68 17.30 23.97
N ILE A 68 -1.30 16.16 23.72
CA ILE A 68 -0.77 14.84 24.07
C ILE A 68 -0.55 14.00 22.82
N ILE A 69 0.32 12.99 22.90
CA ILE A 69 0.45 11.98 21.85
C ILE A 69 -0.61 10.90 22.11
N GLN A 70 -1.44 10.68 21.08
CA GLN A 70 -2.46 9.64 21.05
C GLN A 70 -1.92 8.44 20.28
N GLU A 71 -1.95 7.27 20.91
CA GLU A 71 -1.38 6.03 20.37
C GLU A 71 -2.42 5.09 19.76
N ASP A 72 -3.71 5.29 20.06
CA ASP A 72 -4.80 4.49 19.52
C ASP A 72 -5.86 5.38 18.87
N MET A 73 -6.14 5.16 17.59
CA MET A 73 -7.17 5.90 16.85
C MET A 73 -8.58 5.68 17.42
N LYS A 74 -8.80 4.60 18.19
CA LYS A 74 -10.06 4.32 18.88
C LYS A 74 -10.18 5.00 20.24
N TYR A 75 -9.24 5.86 20.63
CA TYR A 75 -9.28 6.68 21.84
C TYR A 75 -9.15 5.88 23.15
N SER A 76 -8.80 4.58 23.13
CA SER A 76 -8.70 3.81 24.39
C SER A 76 -7.64 4.40 25.33
N ASP A 77 -6.47 4.76 24.79
CA ASP A 77 -5.38 5.38 25.55
C ASP A 77 -5.72 6.80 26.03
N VAL A 78 -6.57 7.51 25.28
CA VAL A 78 -7.06 8.85 25.65
C VAL A 78 -7.91 8.77 26.92
N PHE A 79 -8.78 7.77 27.03
CA PHE A 79 -9.58 7.58 28.24
C PHE A 79 -8.71 7.22 29.44
N GLU A 80 -7.57 6.55 29.27
CA GLU A 80 -6.64 6.26 30.38
C GLU A 80 -5.83 7.48 30.81
N LYS A 81 -5.41 8.32 29.84
CA LYS A 81 -4.51 9.46 30.09
C LYS A 81 -5.25 10.73 30.52
N VAL A 82 -6.37 11.03 29.87
CA VAL A 82 -7.06 12.34 29.95
C VAL A 82 -8.41 12.24 30.66
N HIS A 83 -9.12 11.12 30.50
CA HIS A 83 -10.51 10.96 30.96
C HIS A 83 -11.40 12.16 30.55
N PRO A 84 -11.62 12.41 29.25
CA PRO A 84 -12.34 13.59 28.79
C PRO A 84 -13.82 13.57 29.18
N ASP A 85 -14.36 14.73 29.58
CA ASP A 85 -15.81 14.90 29.79
C ASP A 85 -16.54 14.99 28.44
N ILE A 86 -15.87 15.54 27.42
CA ILE A 86 -16.42 15.79 26.09
C ILE A 86 -15.40 15.36 25.03
N ILE A 87 -15.83 14.56 24.05
CA ILE A 87 -15.08 14.37 22.80
C ILE A 87 -15.74 15.20 21.72
N ILE A 88 -14.94 15.93 20.93
CA ILE A 88 -15.42 16.78 19.85
C ILE A 88 -14.70 16.48 18.52
N HIS A 89 -15.49 16.30 17.46
CA HIS A 89 -14.99 16.13 16.09
C HIS A 89 -15.98 16.68 15.05
N GLY A 90 -15.63 16.62 13.77
CA GLY A 90 -16.51 17.03 12.67
C GLY A 90 -17.63 16.03 12.40
N ASP A 91 -18.78 16.49 11.88
CA ASP A 91 -19.91 15.63 11.51
C ASP A 91 -19.64 14.75 10.27
N ASN A 92 -18.52 14.97 9.57
CA ASN A 92 -18.07 14.13 8.46
C ASN A 92 -17.75 12.68 8.90
N TRP A 93 -17.61 12.43 10.21
CA TRP A 93 -17.42 11.09 10.76
C TRP A 93 -18.72 10.28 10.85
N LYS A 94 -19.88 10.86 10.49
CA LYS A 94 -21.16 10.14 10.48
C LYS A 94 -21.31 9.17 9.31
N GLU A 95 -20.52 9.36 8.27
CA GLU A 95 -20.58 8.59 7.03
C GLU A 95 -19.17 8.11 6.66
N GLY A 96 -19.09 7.18 5.72
CA GLY A 96 -17.82 6.65 5.23
C GLY A 96 -17.06 5.80 6.27
N PRO A 97 -15.78 5.49 6.01
CA PRO A 97 -14.95 4.67 6.90
C PRO A 97 -14.82 5.22 8.32
N GLU A 98 -14.83 6.55 8.47
CA GLU A 98 -14.70 7.23 9.77
C GLU A 98 -15.86 6.92 10.74
N SER A 99 -17.03 6.49 10.22
CA SER A 99 -18.16 6.07 11.04
C SER A 99 -17.82 4.90 11.98
N ALA A 100 -16.93 4.00 11.58
CA ALA A 100 -16.47 2.90 12.43
C ALA A 100 -15.67 3.40 13.66
N ILE A 101 -14.89 4.46 13.48
CA ILE A 101 -14.13 5.09 14.57
C ILE A 101 -15.10 5.82 15.50
N ARG A 102 -16.06 6.56 14.92
CA ARG A 102 -17.13 7.23 15.68
C ARG A 102 -17.92 6.26 16.56
N ASP A 103 -18.30 5.10 16.02
CA ASP A 103 -19.06 4.09 16.78
C ASP A 103 -18.22 3.50 17.93
N SER A 104 -16.91 3.33 17.73
CA SER A 104 -15.98 2.92 18.79
C SER A 104 -15.92 3.96 19.91
N VAL A 105 -15.85 5.25 19.56
CA VAL A 105 -15.86 6.37 20.53
C VAL A 105 -17.18 6.43 21.30
N LEU A 106 -18.32 6.26 20.64
CA LEU A 106 -19.63 6.22 21.30
C LEU A 106 -19.76 5.05 22.27
N ALA A 107 -19.22 3.89 21.93
CA ALA A 107 -19.19 2.73 22.83
C ALA A 107 -18.35 3.02 24.09
N LEU A 108 -17.19 3.66 23.94
CA LEU A 108 -16.34 4.06 25.07
C LEU A 108 -17.01 5.11 25.95
N LEU A 109 -17.63 6.14 25.36
CA LEU A 109 -18.36 7.16 26.13
C LEU A 109 -19.53 6.56 26.93
N LYS A 110 -20.21 5.55 26.37
CA LYS A 110 -21.27 4.82 27.09
C LYS A 110 -20.74 4.03 28.28
N GLU A 111 -19.54 3.46 28.17
CA GLU A 111 -18.91 2.67 29.24
C GLU A 111 -18.27 3.56 30.31
N LYS A 112 -17.47 4.56 29.89
CA LYS A 112 -16.62 5.37 30.76
C LYS A 112 -17.29 6.67 31.22
N GLY A 113 -18.40 7.06 30.59
CA GLY A 113 -19.04 8.35 30.79
C GLY A 113 -18.45 9.45 29.91
N GLY A 114 -19.24 10.49 29.65
CA GLY A 114 -18.89 11.64 28.80
C GLY A 114 -19.94 11.92 27.73
N GLU A 115 -19.71 12.93 26.90
CA GLU A 115 -20.57 13.31 25.79
C GLU A 115 -19.79 13.49 24.47
N LEU A 116 -20.43 13.15 23.35
CA LEU A 116 -19.89 13.43 22.01
C LEU A 116 -20.54 14.70 21.46
N VAL A 117 -19.71 15.64 20.99
CA VAL A 117 -20.15 16.84 20.29
C VAL A 117 -19.65 16.80 18.84
N GLU A 118 -20.56 17.00 17.89
CA GLU A 118 -20.25 16.94 16.47
C GLU A 118 -20.47 18.30 15.82
N VAL A 119 -19.41 18.86 15.25
CA VAL A 119 -19.42 20.19 14.64
C VAL A 119 -19.63 20.06 13.12
N PRO A 120 -20.49 20.88 12.48
CA PRO A 120 -20.65 20.86 11.03
C PRO A 120 -19.31 21.01 10.30
N TYR A 121 -19.03 20.10 9.36
CA TYR A 121 -17.77 20.10 8.63
C TYR A 121 -17.63 21.36 7.77
N THR A 122 -16.49 22.05 7.91
CA THR A 122 -16.21 23.29 7.18
C THR A 122 -15.91 23.00 5.72
N ARG A 123 -16.92 23.12 4.86
CA ARG A 123 -16.81 22.95 3.40
C ARG A 123 -16.67 24.30 2.70
N ASN A 124 -15.44 24.71 2.40
CA ASN A 124 -15.18 25.88 1.56
C ASN A 124 -14.01 25.64 0.59
N GLU A 125 -13.91 26.46 -0.45
CA GLU A 125 -12.92 26.30 -1.53
C GLU A 125 -11.47 26.42 -1.04
N LYS A 126 -11.23 27.18 0.04
CA LYS A 126 -9.89 27.30 0.62
C LYS A 126 -9.47 26.02 1.34
N VAL A 127 -10.37 25.43 2.13
CA VAL A 127 -10.14 24.13 2.81
C VAL A 127 -9.92 23.04 1.77
N LYS A 128 -10.81 22.93 0.77
CA LYS A 128 -10.65 21.95 -0.33
C LYS A 128 -9.31 22.09 -1.05
N LYS A 129 -8.86 23.33 -1.31
CA LYS A 129 -7.58 23.59 -1.95
C LYS A 129 -6.40 23.11 -1.09
N ILE A 130 -6.46 23.32 0.23
CA ILE A 130 -5.41 22.87 1.16
C ILE A 130 -5.36 21.33 1.21
N ASP A 131 -6.51 20.68 1.34
CA ASP A 131 -6.60 19.21 1.35
C ASP A 131 -6.06 18.61 0.04
N ARG A 132 -6.40 19.23 -1.10
CA ARG A 132 -5.86 18.85 -2.40
C ARG A 132 -4.34 19.02 -2.47
N GLN A 133 -3.81 20.15 -2.00
CA GLN A 133 -2.36 20.38 -1.99
C GLN A 133 -1.59 19.37 -1.13
N LEU A 134 -2.18 18.91 -0.02
CA LEU A 134 -1.61 17.84 0.79
C LEU A 134 -1.57 16.51 0.02
N ASN A 135 -2.68 16.13 -0.63
CA ASN A 135 -2.72 14.92 -1.44
C ASN A 135 -1.73 14.97 -2.61
N GLU A 136 -1.60 16.11 -3.29
CA GLU A 136 -0.60 16.34 -4.34
C GLU A 136 0.83 16.19 -3.81
N LYS A 137 1.13 16.73 -2.62
CA LYS A 137 2.43 16.54 -1.96
C LYS A 137 2.71 15.05 -1.71
N LEU A 138 1.69 14.29 -1.28
CA LEU A 138 1.80 12.84 -1.10
C LEU A 138 2.00 12.07 -2.41
N ALA A 139 1.55 12.60 -3.54
CA ALA A 139 1.75 12.00 -4.85
C ALA A 139 3.17 12.21 -5.41
N MET A 140 3.89 13.24 -4.93
CA MET A 140 5.23 13.59 -5.42
C MET A 140 6.23 12.42 -5.26
N PRO A 141 7.18 12.25 -6.21
CA PRO A 141 8.08 11.11 -6.25
C PRO A 141 8.83 10.82 -4.95
N GLU A 142 9.35 11.85 -4.27
CA GLU A 142 10.13 11.72 -3.04
C GLU A 142 9.29 11.20 -1.85
N TYR A 143 8.04 11.64 -1.73
CA TYR A 143 7.14 11.18 -0.66
C TYR A 143 6.60 9.78 -0.94
N ARG A 144 6.27 9.49 -2.20
CA ARG A 144 5.77 8.18 -2.62
C ARG A 144 6.84 7.09 -2.51
N ARG A 145 8.05 7.36 -3.00
CA ARG A 145 9.16 6.40 -3.01
C ARG A 145 9.52 5.95 -1.60
N LYS A 146 9.70 6.90 -0.69
CA LYS A 146 10.02 6.66 0.73
C LYS A 146 8.94 5.86 1.48
N ARG A 147 7.67 5.97 1.06
CA ARG A 147 6.51 5.41 1.77
C ARG A 147 6.59 3.89 1.96
N LEU A 148 7.16 3.17 0.99
CA LEU A 148 7.26 1.71 1.10
C LEU A 148 8.10 1.28 2.30
N ARG A 149 9.27 1.92 2.52
CA ARG A 149 10.12 1.61 3.67
C ARG A 149 9.42 1.90 4.99
N GLN A 150 8.74 3.04 5.09
CA GLN A 150 7.97 3.40 6.28
C GLN A 150 6.86 2.39 6.58
N LEU A 151 6.16 1.91 5.55
CA LEU A 151 5.12 0.89 5.70
C LEU A 151 5.69 -0.43 6.21
N ILE A 152 6.84 -0.87 5.68
CA ILE A 152 7.51 -2.11 6.11
C ILE A 152 7.88 -2.06 7.60
N GLU A 153 8.30 -0.89 8.10
CA GLU A 153 8.68 -0.72 9.51
C GLU A 153 7.48 -0.65 10.46
N MET A 154 6.34 -0.13 10.00
CA MET A 154 5.21 0.21 10.88
C MET A 154 4.02 -0.74 10.79
N ARG A 155 3.91 -1.52 9.71
CA ARG A 155 2.85 -2.50 9.51
C ARG A 155 3.38 -3.91 9.82
N PRO A 156 2.57 -4.80 10.42
CA PRO A 156 2.91 -6.21 10.53
C PRO A 156 3.16 -6.86 9.16
N VAL A 157 2.42 -6.38 8.15
CA VAL A 157 2.51 -6.82 6.76
C VAL A 157 2.02 -5.69 5.87
N VAL A 158 2.74 -5.44 4.78
CA VAL A 158 2.40 -4.47 3.73
C VAL A 158 1.67 -5.19 2.61
N LYS A 159 0.45 -4.76 2.32
CA LYS A 159 -0.45 -5.44 1.40
C LYS A 159 -0.46 -4.74 0.06
N ILE A 160 -0.02 -5.44 -0.96
CA ILE A 160 0.17 -4.89 -2.30
C ILE A 160 -0.82 -5.56 -3.25
N MET A 161 -1.64 -4.77 -3.94
CA MET A 161 -2.58 -5.27 -4.95
C MET A 161 -2.10 -4.95 -6.36
N GLU A 162 -2.33 -5.86 -7.30
CA GLU A 162 -1.94 -5.62 -8.69
C GLU A 162 -2.70 -4.45 -9.32
N ALA A 163 -2.00 -3.64 -10.11
CA ALA A 163 -2.58 -2.59 -10.94
C ALA A 163 -1.92 -2.57 -12.32
N HIS A 164 -2.74 -2.55 -13.37
CA HIS A 164 -2.34 -2.56 -14.79
C HIS A 164 -2.97 -1.42 -15.59
N SER A 165 -3.62 -0.46 -14.92
CA SER A 165 -4.23 0.75 -15.51
C SER A 165 -4.54 1.77 -14.42
N GLY A 166 -4.78 3.03 -14.78
CA GLY A 166 -5.27 4.04 -13.83
C GLY A 166 -6.56 3.61 -13.11
N LEU A 167 -7.45 2.88 -13.79
CA LEU A 167 -8.69 2.35 -13.19
C LEU A 167 -8.40 1.36 -12.05
N THR A 168 -7.50 0.41 -12.28
CA THR A 168 -7.11 -0.55 -11.23
C THR A 168 -6.28 0.11 -10.14
N GLY A 169 -5.49 1.14 -10.48
CA GLY A 169 -4.86 2.05 -9.52
C GLY A 169 -5.88 2.71 -8.59
N LEU A 170 -6.96 3.28 -9.12
CA LEU A 170 -8.04 3.87 -8.33
C LEU A 170 -8.73 2.86 -7.40
N ILE A 171 -8.92 1.61 -7.84
CA ILE A 171 -9.43 0.54 -6.98
C ILE A 171 -8.48 0.32 -5.81
N CYS A 172 -7.18 0.16 -6.07
CA CYS A 172 -6.17 -0.04 -5.03
C CYS A 172 -6.06 1.16 -4.08
N GLU A 173 -6.20 2.39 -4.59
CA GLU A 173 -6.15 3.63 -3.83
C GLU A 173 -7.36 3.76 -2.90
N LYS A 174 -8.58 3.57 -3.43
CA LYS A 174 -9.84 3.94 -2.76
C LYS A 174 -10.51 2.80 -1.98
N THR A 175 -10.12 1.54 -2.19
CA THR A 175 -10.74 0.41 -1.49
C THR A 175 -10.37 0.41 -0.01
N VAL A 176 -11.37 0.65 0.84
CA VAL A 176 -11.30 0.55 2.29
C VAL A 176 -12.49 -0.28 2.77
N VAL A 177 -12.23 -1.26 3.63
CA VAL A 177 -13.25 -2.11 4.24
C VAL A 177 -13.17 -2.02 5.76
N GLU A 178 -14.29 -2.20 6.42
CA GLU A 178 -14.36 -2.35 7.88
C GLU A 178 -14.52 -3.84 8.21
N SER A 179 -13.69 -4.34 9.11
CA SER A 179 -13.80 -5.70 9.65
C SER A 179 -13.38 -5.73 11.12
N ALA A 180 -14.22 -6.32 11.97
CA ALA A 180 -13.98 -6.45 13.42
C ALA A 180 -13.64 -5.11 14.11
N GLY A 181 -14.29 -4.02 13.69
CA GLY A 181 -14.07 -2.67 14.18
C GLY A 181 -12.75 -2.05 13.73
N ARG A 182 -12.06 -2.61 12.73
CA ARG A 182 -10.82 -2.08 12.18
C ARG A 182 -11.03 -1.73 10.71
N LEU A 183 -10.50 -0.58 10.31
CA LEU A 183 -10.42 -0.22 8.90
C LEU A 183 -9.23 -0.94 8.26
N ASP A 184 -9.44 -1.44 7.05
CA ASP A 184 -8.43 -2.16 6.32
C ASP A 184 -8.46 -1.84 4.82
N GLN A 185 -7.28 -1.91 4.18
CA GLN A 185 -7.09 -1.46 2.79
C GLN A 185 -5.79 -2.02 2.20
N PHE A 186 -5.53 -1.76 0.91
CA PHE A 186 -4.22 -2.00 0.31
C PHE A 186 -3.25 -0.87 0.63
N ASP A 187 -1.98 -1.21 0.86
CA ASP A 187 -0.91 -0.29 1.22
C ASP A 187 -0.09 0.18 0.02
N GLY A 188 -0.16 -0.54 -1.11
CA GLY A 188 0.61 -0.25 -2.32
C GLY A 188 0.13 -1.03 -3.53
N MET A 189 0.83 -0.83 -4.64
CA MET A 189 0.45 -1.37 -5.95
C MET A 189 1.57 -2.20 -6.57
N TRP A 190 1.19 -3.29 -7.24
CA TRP A 190 2.09 -4.16 -7.97
C TRP A 190 1.84 -4.02 -9.48
N VAL A 191 2.83 -3.51 -10.20
CA VAL A 191 2.79 -3.43 -11.66
C VAL A 191 3.31 -4.73 -12.24
N SER A 192 2.39 -5.67 -12.41
CA SER A 192 2.61 -7.05 -12.85
C SER A 192 3.01 -7.13 -14.32
N SER A 193 4.10 -7.84 -14.66
CA SER A 193 4.44 -8.10 -16.07
C SER A 193 3.34 -8.94 -16.77
N LEU A 194 2.74 -9.87 -16.03
CA LEU A 194 1.65 -10.72 -16.51
C LEU A 194 0.42 -9.90 -16.85
N CYS A 195 -0.06 -9.03 -15.94
CA CYS A 195 -1.25 -8.22 -16.20
C CYS A 195 -0.99 -7.22 -17.32
N ASP A 196 0.18 -6.58 -17.33
CA ASP A 196 0.53 -5.56 -18.32
C ASP A 196 0.64 -6.14 -19.75
N SER A 197 1.20 -7.35 -19.90
CA SER A 197 1.22 -8.07 -21.17
C SER A 197 -0.17 -8.59 -21.57
N THR A 198 -0.92 -9.17 -20.64
CA THR A 198 -2.27 -9.71 -20.89
C THR A 198 -3.24 -8.62 -21.34
N ASP A 199 -3.23 -7.45 -20.69
CA ASP A 199 -4.07 -6.29 -21.06
C ASP A 199 -3.83 -5.85 -22.52
N ARG A 200 -2.58 -5.99 -22.98
CA ARG A 200 -2.17 -5.70 -24.37
C ARG A 200 -2.41 -6.86 -25.34
N GLY A 201 -3.01 -7.96 -24.90
CA GLY A 201 -3.19 -9.18 -25.70
C GLY A 201 -1.86 -9.86 -26.09
N LYS A 202 -0.82 -9.69 -25.28
CA LYS A 202 0.53 -10.24 -25.51
C LYS A 202 0.88 -11.28 -24.43
N PRO A 203 1.74 -12.27 -24.75
CA PRO A 203 2.23 -13.22 -23.74
C PRO A 203 3.27 -12.58 -22.80
N ASP A 204 3.33 -13.07 -21.56
CA ASP A 204 4.29 -12.67 -20.52
C ASP A 204 5.66 -13.35 -20.72
N ILE A 205 6.43 -12.82 -21.66
CA ILE A 205 7.75 -13.33 -22.08
C ILE A 205 8.80 -12.22 -22.22
N GLU A 206 8.68 -11.15 -21.44
CA GLU A 206 9.47 -9.89 -21.58
C GLU A 206 9.30 -9.20 -22.95
N LEU A 207 8.18 -9.45 -23.65
CA LEU A 207 7.91 -8.83 -24.95
C LEU A 207 7.54 -7.36 -24.84
N VAL A 208 6.94 -6.96 -23.71
CA VAL A 208 6.55 -5.56 -23.46
C VAL A 208 7.76 -4.80 -22.95
N ASP A 209 8.26 -3.88 -23.76
CA ASP A 209 9.45 -3.10 -23.45
C ASP A 209 9.21 -2.08 -22.32
N MET A 210 10.29 -1.64 -21.68
CA MET A 210 10.22 -0.71 -20.54
C MET A 210 9.47 0.59 -20.86
N THR A 211 9.54 1.12 -22.08
CA THR A 211 8.81 2.34 -22.47
C THR A 211 7.30 2.12 -22.38
N SER A 212 6.83 0.96 -22.86
CA SER A 212 5.42 0.58 -22.80
C SER A 212 4.94 0.38 -21.36
N ARG A 213 5.81 -0.15 -20.49
CA ARG A 213 5.54 -0.36 -19.07
C ARG A 213 5.53 0.95 -18.28
N MET A 214 6.42 1.89 -18.62
CA MET A 214 6.44 3.22 -18.03
C MET A 214 5.14 3.97 -18.29
N ARG A 215 4.48 3.80 -19.45
CA ARG A 215 3.15 4.40 -19.69
C ARG A 215 2.10 3.91 -18.70
N THR A 216 2.07 2.60 -18.42
CA THR A 216 1.17 2.04 -17.40
C THR A 216 1.47 2.62 -16.02
N ILE A 217 2.76 2.76 -15.68
CA ILE A 217 3.18 3.38 -14.43
C ILE A 217 2.72 4.83 -14.38
N ASP A 218 2.90 5.62 -15.43
CA ASP A 218 2.46 7.01 -15.52
C ASP A 218 0.94 7.14 -15.33
N ASP A 219 0.14 6.28 -15.99
CA ASP A 219 -1.32 6.24 -15.84
C ASP A 219 -1.75 5.94 -14.40
N ILE A 220 -1.00 5.09 -13.68
CA ILE A 220 -1.25 4.79 -12.26
C ILE A 220 -0.78 5.95 -11.37
N LEU A 221 0.39 6.54 -11.64
CA LEU A 221 0.96 7.62 -10.84
C LEU A 221 0.04 8.84 -10.81
N GLU A 222 -0.61 9.16 -11.93
CA GLU A 222 -1.51 10.31 -12.09
C GLU A 222 -2.72 10.28 -11.12
N VAL A 223 -3.20 9.08 -10.77
CA VAL A 223 -4.48 8.92 -10.05
C VAL A 223 -4.32 8.32 -8.66
N THR A 224 -3.09 8.15 -8.17
CA THR A 224 -2.80 7.42 -6.93
C THR A 224 -1.71 8.10 -6.11
N THR A 225 -1.65 7.80 -4.81
CA THR A 225 -0.58 8.31 -3.92
C THR A 225 0.25 7.19 -3.29
N LYS A 226 -0.26 5.95 -3.30
CA LYS A 226 0.38 4.79 -2.66
C LYS A 226 1.68 4.37 -3.38
N PRO A 227 2.62 3.70 -2.67
CA PRO A 227 3.85 3.19 -3.26
C PRO A 227 3.58 2.19 -4.38
N ILE A 228 4.48 2.17 -5.36
CA ILE A 228 4.44 1.25 -6.50
C ILE A 228 5.65 0.32 -6.46
N ILE A 229 5.40 -0.96 -6.61
CA ILE A 229 6.38 -2.01 -6.80
C ILE A 229 6.26 -2.53 -8.24
N LEU A 230 7.34 -2.46 -9.01
CA LEU A 230 7.39 -2.96 -10.38
C LEU A 230 7.94 -4.38 -10.46
N ASP A 231 7.29 -5.26 -11.23
CA ASP A 231 7.90 -6.52 -11.69
C ASP A 231 9.04 -6.21 -12.66
N GLY A 232 10.30 -6.28 -12.26
CA GLY A 232 11.45 -5.98 -13.11
C GLY A 232 11.81 -7.09 -14.11
N ASP A 233 11.05 -8.18 -14.18
CA ASP A 233 11.42 -9.39 -14.89
C ASP A 233 12.84 -9.84 -14.48
N THR A 234 13.72 -10.22 -15.41
CA THR A 234 15.14 -10.52 -15.11
C THR A 234 16.01 -9.28 -14.88
N GLY A 235 15.45 -8.08 -15.00
CA GLY A 235 16.18 -6.80 -15.04
C GLY A 235 16.92 -6.54 -16.36
N GLY A 236 16.88 -7.47 -17.32
CA GLY A 236 17.62 -7.39 -18.57
C GLY A 236 19.13 -7.43 -18.40
N LEU A 237 19.86 -6.78 -19.32
CA LEU A 237 21.31 -6.61 -19.24
C LEU A 237 21.69 -5.67 -18.09
N ALA A 238 22.76 -5.97 -17.36
CA ALA A 238 23.18 -5.16 -16.21
C ALA A 238 23.48 -3.70 -16.61
N GLU A 239 24.04 -3.49 -17.80
CA GLU A 239 24.34 -2.19 -18.38
C GLU A 239 23.08 -1.38 -18.68
N HIS A 240 21.95 -2.04 -18.95
CA HIS A 240 20.66 -1.37 -19.14
C HIS A 240 19.94 -1.16 -17.80
N PHE A 241 20.05 -2.15 -16.89
CA PHE A 241 19.39 -2.14 -15.60
C PHE A 241 19.73 -0.88 -14.79
N VAL A 242 21.00 -0.44 -14.79
CA VAL A 242 21.43 0.79 -14.09
C VAL A 242 20.71 2.06 -14.56
N TYR A 243 20.37 2.16 -15.86
CA TYR A 243 19.60 3.30 -16.38
C TYR A 243 18.10 3.15 -16.07
N ASN A 244 17.58 1.93 -16.07
CA ASN A 244 16.21 1.65 -15.68
C ASN A 244 15.98 2.00 -14.20
N VAL A 245 16.90 1.63 -13.31
CA VAL A 245 16.86 2.02 -11.89
C VAL A 245 16.70 3.53 -11.73
N ARG A 246 17.55 4.33 -12.40
CA ARG A 246 17.47 5.79 -12.35
C ARG A 246 16.16 6.35 -12.92
N THR A 247 15.58 5.68 -13.91
CA THR A 247 14.32 6.10 -14.52
C THR A 247 13.14 5.86 -13.57
N LEU A 248 13.08 4.64 -13.01
CA LEU A 248 12.04 4.23 -12.05
C LEU A 248 12.09 5.06 -10.77
N GLU A 249 13.30 5.29 -10.26
CA GLU A 249 13.50 6.11 -9.06
C GLU A 249 13.03 7.56 -9.27
N ARG A 250 13.31 8.14 -10.44
CA ARG A 250 12.90 9.51 -10.79
C ARG A 250 11.39 9.66 -11.00
N SER A 251 10.70 8.63 -11.49
CA SER A 251 9.25 8.66 -11.66
C SER A 251 8.48 8.51 -10.33
N GLY A 252 9.14 8.04 -9.27
CA GLY A 252 8.51 7.84 -7.96
C GLY A 252 8.06 6.41 -7.70
N VAL A 253 8.50 5.44 -8.52
CA VAL A 253 8.38 4.02 -8.20
C VAL A 253 9.18 3.74 -6.93
N SER A 254 8.60 2.97 -6.01
CA SER A 254 9.19 2.69 -4.70
C SER A 254 10.17 1.52 -4.73
N ALA A 255 9.87 0.50 -5.53
CA ALA A 255 10.71 -0.68 -5.67
C ALA A 255 10.65 -1.31 -7.04
N VAL A 256 11.72 -2.02 -7.41
CA VAL A 256 11.72 -2.97 -8.52
C VAL A 256 12.11 -4.36 -7.99
N ILE A 257 11.37 -5.39 -8.40
CA ILE A 257 11.68 -6.78 -8.08
C ILE A 257 12.26 -7.45 -9.32
N ILE A 258 13.51 -7.89 -9.29
CA ILE A 258 14.14 -8.62 -10.40
C ILE A 258 14.34 -10.10 -10.04
N GLU A 259 14.20 -11.01 -11.00
CA GLU A 259 14.30 -12.46 -10.79
C GLU A 259 15.59 -13.07 -11.35
N ASP A 260 16.10 -14.10 -10.67
CA ASP A 260 17.38 -14.76 -10.97
C ASP A 260 17.28 -15.83 -12.07
N LYS A 261 16.46 -15.61 -13.10
CA LYS A 261 16.35 -16.52 -14.26
C LYS A 261 17.27 -16.12 -15.41
N VAL A 262 17.63 -17.13 -16.21
CA VAL A 262 18.21 -16.96 -17.55
C VAL A 262 17.47 -17.79 -18.59
N GLY A 263 17.54 -17.36 -19.84
CA GLY A 263 16.84 -17.96 -20.97
C GLY A 263 15.57 -17.19 -21.35
N LEU A 264 14.75 -17.78 -22.24
CA LEU A 264 13.47 -17.17 -22.61
C LEU A 264 12.54 -17.15 -21.38
N LYS A 265 12.19 -15.95 -20.90
CA LYS A 265 11.22 -15.82 -19.81
C LYS A 265 9.90 -16.49 -20.23
N LYS A 266 9.38 -17.27 -19.30
CA LYS A 266 8.03 -17.80 -19.26
C LYS A 266 7.54 -17.65 -17.83
N ASN A 267 6.26 -17.37 -17.70
CA ASN A 267 5.61 -17.15 -16.43
C ASN A 267 5.73 -18.37 -15.50
N SER A 268 6.05 -18.14 -14.22
CA SER A 268 6.35 -19.18 -13.21
C SER A 268 5.20 -20.16 -12.96
N LEU A 269 3.98 -19.81 -13.37
CA LEU A 269 2.79 -20.64 -13.23
C LEU A 269 2.65 -21.72 -14.32
N PHE A 270 3.39 -21.63 -15.45
CA PHE A 270 3.19 -22.48 -16.63
C PHE A 270 4.02 -23.77 -16.71
N GLY A 271 4.52 -24.29 -15.59
CA GLY A 271 5.25 -25.57 -15.59
C GLY A 271 6.67 -25.49 -16.17
N THR A 272 7.39 -26.61 -16.23
CA THR A 272 8.79 -26.73 -16.71
C THR A 272 8.89 -27.14 -18.19
N GLU A 273 7.86 -26.90 -19.00
CA GLU A 273 7.79 -27.38 -20.39
C GLU A 273 8.89 -26.80 -21.32
N VAL A 274 9.55 -25.72 -20.91
CA VAL A 274 10.75 -25.18 -21.56
C VAL A 274 11.87 -25.11 -20.51
N LYS A 275 13.08 -25.54 -20.88
CA LYS A 275 14.25 -25.47 -19.98
C LYS A 275 14.55 -24.02 -19.62
N GLN A 276 14.23 -23.66 -18.38
CA GLN A 276 14.72 -22.46 -17.72
C GLN A 276 15.78 -22.87 -16.71
N THR A 277 16.79 -22.01 -16.55
CA THR A 277 17.82 -22.18 -15.53
C THR A 277 17.95 -20.89 -14.75
N GLN A 278 18.57 -20.97 -13.58
CA GLN A 278 18.90 -19.78 -12.82
C GLN A 278 20.19 -19.15 -13.34
N ASP A 279 20.28 -17.83 -13.19
CA ASP A 279 21.52 -17.10 -13.30
C ASP A 279 22.51 -17.59 -12.23
N SER A 280 23.80 -17.40 -12.49
CA SER A 280 24.80 -17.69 -11.46
C SER A 280 24.64 -16.69 -10.31
N ILE A 281 24.96 -17.14 -9.10
CA ILE A 281 24.88 -16.29 -7.91
C ILE A 281 25.75 -15.05 -8.10
N GLU A 282 26.95 -15.21 -8.66
CA GLU A 282 27.91 -14.14 -8.91
C GLU A 282 27.38 -13.10 -9.90
N ASN A 283 26.81 -13.55 -11.03
CA ASN A 283 26.33 -12.65 -12.07
C ASN A 283 25.09 -11.87 -11.61
N PHE A 284 24.14 -12.54 -10.96
CA PHE A 284 22.94 -11.87 -10.44
C PHE A 284 23.29 -10.91 -9.28
N SER A 285 24.21 -11.30 -8.40
CA SER A 285 24.75 -10.42 -7.36
C SER A 285 25.43 -9.18 -7.95
N ALA A 286 26.22 -9.33 -9.02
CA ALA A 286 26.84 -8.21 -9.72
C ALA A 286 25.80 -7.26 -10.31
N LYS A 287 24.70 -7.77 -10.87
CA LYS A 287 23.58 -6.96 -11.39
C LYS A 287 22.88 -6.17 -10.27
N ILE A 288 22.59 -6.82 -9.14
CA ILE A 288 22.00 -6.16 -7.97
C ILE A 288 22.93 -5.03 -7.49
N ALA A 289 24.22 -5.33 -7.28
CA ALA A 289 25.20 -4.36 -6.81
C ALA A 289 25.35 -3.17 -7.78
N ALA A 290 25.35 -3.42 -9.09
CA ALA A 290 25.37 -2.37 -10.10
C ALA A 290 24.12 -1.49 -10.05
N GLY A 291 22.94 -2.08 -9.91
CA GLY A 291 21.68 -1.36 -9.73
C GLY A 291 21.69 -0.50 -8.46
N LYS A 292 22.13 -1.05 -7.33
CA LYS A 292 22.27 -0.34 -6.05
C LYS A 292 23.22 0.85 -6.17
N HIS A 293 24.37 0.67 -6.82
CA HIS A 293 25.32 1.75 -7.07
C HIS A 293 24.76 2.88 -7.95
N ALA A 294 23.78 2.57 -8.81
CA ALA A 294 23.16 3.55 -9.70
C ALA A 294 22.03 4.37 -9.06
N GLN A 295 21.57 4.00 -7.86
CA GLN A 295 20.53 4.72 -7.13
C GLN A 295 20.99 6.14 -6.75
N LEU A 296 20.04 7.07 -6.71
CA LEU A 296 20.25 8.46 -6.30
C LEU A 296 19.91 8.68 -4.83
N THR A 297 19.05 7.83 -4.26
CA THR A 297 18.53 7.91 -2.91
C THR A 297 18.48 6.53 -2.26
N ASP A 298 18.52 6.51 -0.93
CA ASP A 298 18.34 5.28 -0.16
C ASP A 298 16.87 4.82 -0.13
N ASP A 299 15.92 5.63 -0.61
CA ASP A 299 14.49 5.32 -0.57
C ASP A 299 14.08 4.25 -1.60
N PHE A 300 14.69 4.23 -2.79
CA PHE A 300 14.39 3.23 -3.81
C PHE A 300 14.84 1.84 -3.36
N MET A 301 14.02 0.81 -3.58
CA MET A 301 14.37 -0.57 -3.23
C MET A 301 14.60 -1.44 -4.47
N ILE A 302 15.64 -2.27 -4.42
CA ILE A 302 15.86 -3.37 -5.36
C ILE A 302 15.68 -4.68 -4.59
N ILE A 303 14.65 -5.44 -4.96
CA ILE A 303 14.29 -6.69 -4.29
C ILE A 303 14.66 -7.85 -5.21
N ALA A 304 15.35 -8.85 -4.66
CA ALA A 304 15.78 -10.02 -5.41
C ALA A 304 14.74 -11.14 -5.28
N ARG A 305 14.15 -11.54 -6.42
CA ARG A 305 13.25 -12.69 -6.51
C ARG A 305 14.04 -13.95 -6.82
N ILE A 306 13.86 -14.94 -5.95
CA ILE A 306 14.55 -16.23 -5.99
C ILE A 306 13.61 -17.28 -6.59
N GLU A 307 14.03 -17.90 -7.69
CA GLU A 307 13.25 -18.89 -8.43
C GLU A 307 13.64 -20.35 -8.12
N SER A 308 14.50 -20.58 -7.12
CA SER A 308 15.00 -21.91 -6.72
C SER A 308 13.90 -22.93 -6.43
N LEU A 309 12.81 -22.52 -5.77
CA LEU A 309 11.69 -23.44 -5.46
C LEU A 309 10.80 -23.68 -6.69
N ILE A 310 10.64 -22.67 -7.55
CA ILE A 310 9.93 -22.80 -8.84
C ILE A 310 10.65 -23.78 -9.77
N LEU A 311 11.99 -23.75 -9.77
CA LEU A 311 12.86 -24.56 -10.60
C LEU A 311 13.39 -25.83 -9.90
N GLU A 312 12.81 -26.17 -8.74
CA GLU A 312 13.08 -27.41 -8.00
C GLU A 312 14.57 -27.63 -7.62
N GLN A 313 15.35 -26.55 -7.45
CA GLN A 313 16.74 -26.62 -6.94
C GLN A 313 16.82 -26.87 -5.43
N GLY A 314 15.72 -26.61 -4.71
CA GLY A 314 15.55 -26.93 -3.30
C GLY A 314 15.89 -25.81 -2.32
N MET A 315 15.60 -26.04 -1.04
CA MET A 315 15.68 -25.04 0.03
C MET A 315 17.09 -24.51 0.28
N LYS A 316 18.10 -25.38 0.18
CA LYS A 316 19.49 -25.01 0.41
C LYS A 316 19.97 -23.97 -0.62
N ASP A 317 19.70 -24.21 -1.90
CA ASP A 317 20.03 -23.27 -2.98
C ASP A 317 19.28 -21.93 -2.80
N ALA A 318 18.00 -21.98 -2.42
CA ALA A 318 17.22 -20.78 -2.16
C ALA A 318 17.84 -19.91 -1.04
N LEU A 319 18.27 -20.52 0.07
CA LEU A 319 18.89 -19.80 1.19
C LEU A 319 20.29 -19.28 0.85
N GLU A 320 21.10 -20.07 0.13
CA GLU A 320 22.42 -19.64 -0.34
C GLU A 320 22.32 -18.40 -1.25
N ARG A 321 21.33 -18.39 -2.16
CA ARG A 321 21.01 -17.23 -3.00
C ARG A 321 20.52 -16.04 -2.20
N ALA A 322 19.62 -16.24 -1.24
CA ALA A 322 19.13 -15.16 -0.39
C ALA A 322 20.27 -14.44 0.32
N VAL A 323 21.16 -15.19 0.98
CA VAL A 323 22.33 -14.63 1.69
C VAL A 323 23.25 -13.88 0.71
N ALA A 324 23.53 -14.44 -0.46
CA ALA A 324 24.37 -13.80 -1.45
C ALA A 324 23.75 -12.50 -2.01
N PHE A 325 22.45 -12.50 -2.29
CA PHE A 325 21.76 -11.35 -2.87
C PHE A 325 21.61 -10.22 -1.84
N VAL A 326 21.39 -10.53 -0.56
CA VAL A 326 21.47 -9.53 0.52
C VAL A 326 22.89 -8.97 0.63
N ALA A 327 23.93 -9.82 0.60
CA ALA A 327 25.32 -9.35 0.63
C ALA A 327 25.69 -8.47 -0.58
N ALA A 328 25.03 -8.67 -1.72
CA ALA A 328 25.16 -7.83 -2.92
C ALA A 328 24.41 -6.48 -2.81
N GLY A 329 23.58 -6.30 -1.78
CA GLY A 329 22.86 -5.08 -1.49
C GLY A 329 21.37 -5.11 -1.80
N ALA A 330 20.76 -6.27 -2.07
CA ALA A 330 19.30 -6.34 -2.22
C ALA A 330 18.59 -5.84 -0.95
N ASP A 331 17.61 -4.95 -1.13
CA ASP A 331 16.81 -4.36 -0.05
C ASP A 331 15.72 -5.29 0.47
N GLY A 332 15.55 -6.46 -0.15
CA GLY A 332 14.54 -7.44 0.20
C GLY A 332 14.70 -8.71 -0.63
N ILE A 333 14.14 -9.80 -0.13
CA ILE A 333 14.10 -11.10 -0.80
C ILE A 333 12.65 -11.47 -1.08
N MET A 334 12.34 -11.73 -2.35
CA MET A 334 11.09 -12.37 -2.72
C MET A 334 11.33 -13.87 -2.91
N ILE A 335 10.63 -14.69 -2.14
CA ILE A 335 10.61 -16.14 -2.35
C ILE A 335 9.30 -16.53 -3.01
N HIS A 336 9.37 -17.42 -4.02
CA HIS A 336 8.20 -17.81 -4.79
C HIS A 336 8.03 -19.32 -4.88
N SER A 337 6.77 -19.76 -4.88
CA SER A 337 6.36 -21.16 -5.04
C SER A 337 5.12 -21.23 -5.92
N ARG A 338 5.02 -22.32 -6.69
CA ARG A 338 3.83 -22.69 -7.47
C ARG A 338 2.99 -23.77 -6.78
N LYS A 339 3.42 -24.30 -5.63
CA LYS A 339 2.67 -25.31 -4.88
C LYS A 339 1.44 -24.68 -4.23
N LYS A 340 0.42 -25.51 -4.01
CA LYS A 340 -0.80 -25.10 -3.28
C LYS A 340 -0.57 -25.07 -1.77
N ASP A 341 0.34 -25.90 -1.29
CA ASP A 341 0.73 -25.96 0.12
C ASP A 341 1.78 -24.88 0.42
N PRO A 342 1.54 -23.98 1.40
CA PRO A 342 2.49 -22.93 1.78
C PRO A 342 3.70 -23.43 2.58
N ALA A 343 3.78 -24.71 2.96
CA ALA A 343 4.81 -25.23 3.87
C ALA A 343 6.25 -24.89 3.46
N GLU A 344 6.60 -24.96 2.17
CA GLU A 344 7.96 -24.63 1.72
C GLU A 344 8.26 -23.12 1.76
N ILE A 345 7.22 -22.27 1.69
CA ILE A 345 7.38 -20.83 1.88
C ILE A 345 7.64 -20.54 3.36
N PHE A 346 6.86 -21.13 4.27
CA PHE A 346 7.08 -21.00 5.71
C PHE A 346 8.48 -21.48 6.13
N GLU A 347 8.89 -22.66 5.65
CA GLU A 347 10.22 -23.20 5.94
C GLU A 347 11.34 -22.25 5.48
N PHE A 348 11.21 -21.66 4.28
CA PHE A 348 12.18 -20.68 3.81
C PHE A 348 12.20 -19.44 4.72
N CYS A 349 11.03 -18.90 5.05
CA CYS A 349 10.93 -17.67 5.84
C CYS A 349 11.52 -17.86 7.24
N ASP A 350 11.18 -18.95 7.93
CA ASP A 350 11.70 -19.26 9.27
C ASP A 350 13.22 -19.41 9.25
N LYS A 351 13.77 -20.19 8.31
CA LYS A 351 15.22 -20.40 8.17
C LYS A 351 15.95 -19.13 7.77
N PHE A 352 15.38 -18.32 6.88
CA PHE A 352 15.99 -17.05 6.51
C PHE A 352 16.00 -16.08 7.70
N ARG A 353 14.96 -16.08 8.55
CA ARG A 353 14.90 -15.26 9.77
C ARG A 353 15.91 -15.66 10.84
N GLU A 354 16.34 -16.92 10.87
CA GLU A 354 17.47 -17.37 11.70
C GLU A 354 18.81 -16.73 11.26
N LEU A 355 18.97 -16.47 9.95
CA LEU A 355 20.17 -15.91 9.34
C LEU A 355 20.14 -14.37 9.27
N ASP A 356 18.98 -13.79 8.98
CA ASP A 356 18.75 -12.36 8.78
C ASP A 356 17.40 -11.93 9.36
N LYS A 357 17.48 -11.12 10.41
CA LYS A 357 16.32 -10.62 11.16
C LYS A 357 15.66 -9.39 10.55
N HIS A 358 16.31 -8.72 9.59
CA HIS A 358 15.96 -7.37 9.18
C HIS A 358 15.54 -7.28 7.72
N THR A 359 16.18 -8.03 6.83
CA THR A 359 15.88 -7.92 5.41
C THR A 359 14.42 -8.32 5.13
N PRO A 360 13.62 -7.43 4.49
CA PRO A 360 12.23 -7.69 4.16
C PRO A 360 12.05 -8.96 3.33
N ILE A 361 11.09 -9.81 3.72
CA ILE A 361 10.64 -10.95 2.90
C ILE A 361 9.35 -10.57 2.17
N VAL A 362 9.31 -10.85 0.87
CA VAL A 362 8.16 -10.67 -0.01
C VAL A 362 7.64 -12.04 -0.46
N VAL A 363 6.32 -12.22 -0.45
CA VAL A 363 5.65 -13.45 -0.93
C VAL A 363 4.46 -13.13 -1.83
N VAL A 364 4.12 -14.09 -2.69
CA VAL A 364 3.03 -13.98 -3.67
C VAL A 364 2.11 -15.21 -3.56
N PRO A 365 1.06 -15.17 -2.71
CA PRO A 365 0.21 -16.32 -2.41
C PRO A 365 -0.84 -16.60 -3.49
N THR A 366 -0.49 -16.50 -4.78
CA THR A 366 -1.44 -16.79 -5.87
C THR A 366 -1.85 -18.27 -5.90
N SER A 367 -0.87 -19.18 -5.75
CA SER A 367 -1.09 -20.64 -5.79
C SER A 367 -1.48 -21.22 -4.43
N PHE A 368 -0.92 -20.67 -3.34
CA PHE A 368 -1.18 -21.07 -1.95
C PHE A 368 -2.09 -20.06 -1.24
N ASN A 369 -3.19 -19.69 -1.91
CA ASN A 369 -4.12 -18.60 -1.52
C ASN A 369 -5.01 -18.89 -0.29
N SER A 370 -4.85 -20.03 0.37
CA SER A 370 -5.58 -20.35 1.60
C SER A 370 -4.96 -19.74 2.85
N VAL A 371 -3.70 -19.30 2.77
CA VAL A 371 -2.97 -18.71 3.89
C VAL A 371 -3.40 -17.25 4.11
N THR A 372 -3.51 -16.86 5.38
CA THR A 372 -3.78 -15.48 5.77
C THR A 372 -2.51 -14.64 5.88
N GLU A 373 -2.67 -13.32 5.84
CA GLU A 373 -1.58 -12.37 6.03
C GLU A 373 -1.00 -12.45 7.44
N GLU A 374 -1.83 -12.74 8.45
CA GLU A 374 -1.41 -12.95 9.83
C GLU A 374 -0.50 -14.17 9.98
N GLU A 375 -0.87 -15.30 9.35
CA GLU A 375 -0.03 -16.50 9.32
C GLU A 375 1.31 -16.21 8.63
N LEU A 376 1.31 -15.55 7.46
CA LEU A 376 2.53 -15.16 6.76
C LEU A 376 3.41 -14.25 7.62
N SER A 377 2.82 -13.23 8.26
CA SER A 377 3.53 -12.30 9.14
C SER A 377 4.17 -13.02 10.34
N SER A 378 3.51 -14.05 10.89
CA SER A 378 4.05 -14.85 12.00
C SER A 378 5.32 -15.63 11.64
N HIS A 379 5.53 -15.92 10.35
CA HIS A 379 6.75 -16.50 9.79
C HIS A 379 7.77 -15.43 9.34
N GLY A 380 7.54 -14.16 9.66
CA GLY A 380 8.46 -13.06 9.37
C GLY A 380 8.34 -12.44 7.98
N VAL A 381 7.26 -12.71 7.24
CA VAL A 381 6.95 -12.03 5.97
C VAL A 381 6.59 -10.57 6.22
N ASN A 382 7.11 -9.67 5.38
CA ASN A 382 6.86 -8.23 5.49
C ASN A 382 5.94 -7.70 4.39
N ILE A 383 5.98 -8.27 3.19
CA ILE A 383 5.17 -7.81 2.04
C ILE A 383 4.43 -8.99 1.43
N VAL A 384 3.12 -8.82 1.22
CA VAL A 384 2.26 -9.78 0.52
C VAL A 384 1.72 -9.13 -0.74
N ILE A 385 2.00 -9.75 -1.89
CA ILE A 385 1.54 -9.25 -3.20
C ILE A 385 0.42 -10.14 -3.75
N TYR A 386 -0.74 -9.54 -3.99
CA TYR A 386 -1.83 -10.12 -4.75
C TYR A 386 -1.66 -9.79 -6.24
N ALA A 387 -0.94 -10.65 -6.96
CA ALA A 387 -0.28 -10.32 -8.22
C ALA A 387 -1.14 -10.27 -9.51
N ASN A 388 -2.37 -10.83 -9.53
CA ASN A 388 -3.17 -10.93 -10.76
C ASN A 388 -4.69 -11.08 -10.54
N GLN A 389 -5.19 -10.78 -9.34
CA GLN A 389 -6.56 -11.06 -8.93
C GLN A 389 -7.57 -10.15 -9.63
N LEU A 390 -7.27 -8.87 -9.84
CA LEU A 390 -8.20 -7.94 -10.52
C LEU A 390 -8.36 -8.31 -11.99
N MET A 391 -7.27 -8.57 -12.72
CA MET A 391 -7.31 -9.07 -14.10
C MET A 391 -8.13 -10.36 -14.22
N ARG A 392 -7.89 -11.34 -13.33
CA ARG A 392 -8.61 -12.61 -13.31
C ARG A 392 -10.09 -12.48 -12.93
N ALA A 393 -10.46 -11.44 -12.18
CA ALA A 393 -11.84 -11.14 -11.85
C ALA A 393 -12.56 -10.42 -13.01
N ALA A 394 -11.87 -9.50 -13.69
CA ALA A 394 -12.44 -8.68 -14.76
C ALA A 394 -12.82 -9.51 -15.98
N PHE A 395 -11.92 -10.36 -16.47
CA PHE A 395 -12.10 -11.06 -17.73
C PHE A 395 -13.36 -11.95 -17.79
N PRO A 396 -13.67 -12.81 -16.79
CA PRO A 396 -14.89 -13.62 -16.79
C PRO A 396 -16.18 -12.78 -16.83
N VAL A 397 -16.19 -11.63 -16.13
CA VAL A 397 -17.36 -10.73 -16.12
C VAL A 397 -17.55 -10.12 -17.50
N MET A 398 -16.48 -9.63 -18.14
CA MET A 398 -16.53 -9.09 -19.49
C MET A 398 -17.05 -10.11 -20.51
N VAL A 399 -16.56 -11.35 -20.43
CA VAL A 399 -17.02 -12.46 -21.29
C VAL A 399 -18.51 -12.74 -21.06
N SER A 400 -18.93 -12.89 -19.80
CA SER A 400 -20.34 -13.14 -19.46
C SER A 400 -21.27 -12.05 -19.98
N THR A 401 -20.88 -10.78 -19.84
CA THR A 401 -21.65 -9.64 -20.36
C THR A 401 -21.77 -9.69 -21.89
N ALA A 402 -20.67 -9.96 -22.60
CA ALA A 402 -20.68 -10.05 -24.06
C ALA A 402 -21.56 -11.22 -24.54
N GLU A 403 -21.47 -12.38 -23.89
CA GLU A 403 -22.30 -13.53 -24.21
C GLU A 403 -23.80 -13.27 -24.00
N GLU A 404 -24.18 -12.63 -22.89
CA GLU A 404 -25.58 -12.31 -22.61
C GLU A 404 -26.15 -11.34 -23.65
N ILE A 405 -25.37 -10.33 -24.08
CA ILE A 405 -25.78 -9.42 -25.15
C ILE A 405 -25.97 -10.17 -26.47
N LEU A 406 -25.05 -11.07 -26.83
CA LEU A 406 -25.16 -11.86 -28.07
C LEU A 406 -26.36 -12.81 -28.04
N LYS A 407 -26.65 -13.46 -26.90
CA LYS A 407 -27.79 -14.38 -26.74
C LYS A 407 -29.14 -13.66 -26.84
N ASN A 408 -29.23 -12.41 -26.35
CA ASN A 408 -30.49 -11.66 -26.26
C ASN A 408 -30.65 -10.59 -27.36
N HIS A 409 -29.60 -10.32 -28.14
CA HIS A 409 -29.54 -9.26 -29.16
C HIS A 409 -29.87 -7.84 -28.63
N ARG A 410 -29.66 -7.61 -27.33
CA ARG A 410 -29.85 -6.35 -26.61
C ARG A 410 -29.11 -6.39 -25.27
N ALA A 411 -29.03 -5.26 -24.57
CA ALA A 411 -28.31 -5.15 -23.29
C ALA A 411 -29.19 -5.11 -22.03
N LEU A 412 -30.51 -5.34 -22.14
CA LEU A 412 -31.43 -5.20 -21.01
C LEU A 412 -31.09 -6.15 -19.84
N GLU A 413 -30.71 -7.38 -20.16
CA GLU A 413 -30.46 -8.45 -19.19
C GLU A 413 -29.20 -8.19 -18.36
N VAL A 414 -28.24 -7.45 -18.92
CA VAL A 414 -26.99 -7.10 -18.24
C VAL A 414 -27.06 -5.77 -17.50
N ASP A 415 -27.99 -4.86 -17.85
CA ASP A 415 -28.06 -3.50 -17.31
C ASP A 415 -28.05 -3.45 -15.77
N SER A 416 -28.79 -4.36 -15.12
CA SER A 416 -28.83 -4.49 -13.65
C SER A 416 -27.51 -4.92 -12.99
N LYS A 417 -26.57 -5.48 -13.76
CA LYS A 417 -25.26 -5.96 -13.29
C LYS A 417 -24.14 -4.96 -13.59
N LEU A 418 -24.40 -3.94 -14.40
CA LEU A 418 -23.40 -2.95 -14.80
C LEU A 418 -23.38 -1.80 -13.80
N MET A 419 -22.21 -1.17 -13.68
CA MET A 419 -22.10 0.11 -12.98
C MET A 419 -22.96 1.15 -13.72
N PRO A 420 -23.77 1.97 -13.02
CA PRO A 420 -24.51 3.05 -13.64
C PRO A 420 -23.57 4.03 -14.37
N PHE A 421 -23.98 4.49 -15.55
CA PHE A 421 -23.18 5.42 -16.36
C PHE A 421 -22.74 6.69 -15.62
N LYS A 422 -23.60 7.21 -14.73
CA LYS A 422 -23.29 8.40 -13.92
C LYS A 422 -22.15 8.14 -12.94
N ASP A 423 -22.03 6.92 -12.44
CA ASP A 423 -21.00 6.56 -11.47
C ASP A 423 -19.66 6.33 -12.17
N ILE A 424 -19.67 5.84 -13.42
CA ILE A 424 -18.47 5.78 -14.27
C ILE A 424 -17.89 7.17 -14.50
N ILE A 425 -18.72 8.16 -14.84
CA ILE A 425 -18.25 9.54 -15.06
C ILE A 425 -17.66 10.14 -13.78
N ARG A 426 -18.22 9.79 -12.62
CA ARG A 426 -17.81 10.31 -11.30
C ARG A 426 -16.66 9.53 -10.65
N LEU A 427 -16.16 8.49 -11.30
CA LEU A 427 -15.10 7.65 -10.75
C LEU A 427 -13.78 8.42 -10.59
N ILE A 428 -13.52 9.32 -11.54
CA ILE A 428 -12.38 10.22 -11.58
C ILE A 428 -12.80 11.53 -10.91
N ASP A 429 -12.05 11.93 -9.89
CA ASP A 429 -12.31 13.19 -9.19
C ASP A 429 -11.97 14.38 -10.11
N GLU A 430 -12.80 15.42 -10.08
CA GLU A 430 -12.50 16.67 -10.80
C GLU A 430 -11.35 17.42 -10.10
N LEU A 431 -10.34 17.85 -10.86
CA LEU A 431 -9.14 18.54 -10.36
C LEU A 431 -9.39 19.99 -9.90
#